data_AF-A0A951V499-F1
#
_entry.id   AF-A0A951V499-F1
#
_cell.length_a   1.000
_cell.length_b   1.000
_cell.length_c   1.000
_cell.angle_alpha   90.00
_cell.angle_beta   90.00
_cell.angle_gamma   90.00
#
_symmetry.space_group_name_H-M   'P 1'
#
loop_
_entity.id
_entity.type
_entity.pdbx_description
1 polymer ?
#
loop_
_entity_poly.entity_id
_entity_poly.type
_entity_poly.pdbx_seq_one_letter_code
_entity_poly.pdbx_strand_id
1 'polypeptide(L)' 'MKKTGYILLALLLLAACTKTGDYSSLAGKRVPDQEIWNTVVTITRAGQITTRIYAAHLVKYQDTQD' A
#
# COMPACT_ATOMS: atom_id res chain seq x y z
N MET A 1 -12.67 -2.64 -34.36
CA MET A 1 -12.33 -1.63 -33.33
C MET A 1 -12.53 -2.11 -31.89
N LYS A 2 -13.50 -2.98 -31.56
CA LYS A 2 -13.69 -3.48 -30.17
C LYS A 2 -12.53 -4.38 -29.67
N LYS A 3 -11.93 -5.21 -30.54
CA LYS A 3 -10.88 -6.17 -30.17
C LYS A 3 -9.55 -5.52 -29.78
N THR A 4 -9.17 -4.40 -30.42
CA THR A 4 -7.94 -3.66 -30.12
C THR A 4 -7.99 -2.98 -28.74
N GLY A 5 -9.17 -2.53 -28.30
CA GLY A 5 -9.35 -1.94 -26.97
C GLY A 5 -9.10 -2.95 -25.82
N TYR A 6 -9.55 -4.20 -25.98
CA TYR A 6 -9.33 -5.24 -24.98
C TYR A 6 -7.86 -5.64 -24.84
N ILE A 7 -7.11 -5.64 -25.95
CA ILE A 7 -5.66 -5.92 -25.94
C ILE A 7 -4.90 -4.82 -25.20
N LEU A 8 -5.24 -3.56 -25.45
CA LEU A 8 -4.62 -2.42 -24.77
C LEU A 8 -4.93 -2.44 -23.26
N LEU A 9 -6.17 -2.72 -22.88
CA LEU A 9 -6.57 -2.83 -21.47
C LEU A 9 -5.84 -3.97 -20.75
N ALA A 10 -5.69 -5.13 -21.41
CA ALA A 10 -4.95 -6.26 -20.85
C ALA A 10 -3.46 -5.93 -20.62
N LEU A 11 -2.83 -5.21 -21.56
CA LEU A 11 -1.44 -4.78 -21.42
C LEU A 11 -1.25 -3.79 -20.27
N LEU A 12 -2.18 -2.84 -20.09
CA LEU A 12 -2.14 -1.88 -18.99
C LEU A 12 -2.34 -2.57 -17.62
N LEU A 13 -3.22 -3.57 -17.54
CA LEU A 13 -3.44 -4.36 -16.32
C LEU A 13 -2.21 -5.22 -15.98
N LEU A 14 -1.52 -5.78 -16.97
CA LEU A 14 -0.28 -6.54 -16.75
C LEU A 14 0.86 -5.66 -16.24
N ALA A 15 0.96 -4.42 -16.72
CA ALA A 15 1.95 -3.46 -16.22
C ALA A 15 1.67 -3.01 -14.78
N ALA A 16 0.39 -2.84 -14.42
CA ALA A 16 -0.02 -2.47 -13.07
C ALA A 16 0.19 -3.59 -12.02
N CYS A 17 0.25 -4.86 -12.46
CA CYS A 17 0.52 -6.01 -11.59
C CYS A 17 2.01 -6.26 -11.34
N THR A 18 2.92 -5.43 -11.87
CA THR A 18 4.33 -5.57 -11.53
C THR A 18 4.57 -5.14 -10.09
N LYS A 19 5.05 -6.10 -9.30
CA LYS A 19 5.49 -5.97 -7.92
C LYS A 19 6.25 -4.66 -7.71
N THR A 20 5.84 -3.91 -6.68
CA THR A 20 6.45 -2.67 -6.23
C THR A 20 7.98 -2.78 -6.18
N GLY A 21 8.66 -1.96 -6.99
CA GLY A 21 10.04 -1.47 -6.85
C GLY A 21 11.18 -2.50 -6.85
N ASP A 22 12.15 -2.31 -7.76
CA ASP A 22 13.51 -2.80 -7.52
C ASP A 22 14.14 -1.94 -6.40
N TYR A 23 14.19 -2.49 -5.19
CA TYR A 23 14.76 -1.84 -4.01
C TYR A 23 16.26 -2.12 -3.84
N SER A 24 16.96 -2.66 -4.84
CA SER A 24 18.41 -2.88 -4.80
C SER A 24 19.21 -1.61 -4.47
N SER A 25 18.73 -0.45 -4.93
CA SER A 25 19.30 0.87 -4.63
C SER A 25 19.07 1.33 -3.18
N LEU A 26 18.18 0.67 -2.44
CA LEU A 26 17.88 0.93 -1.03
C LEU A 26 18.54 -0.09 -0.11
N ALA A 27 19.55 -0.84 -0.58
CA ALA A 27 20.32 -1.78 0.24
C ALA A 27 20.76 -1.13 1.57
N GLY A 28 20.40 -1.77 2.69
CA GLY A 28 20.68 -1.28 4.04
C GLY A 28 19.68 -0.25 4.60
N LYS A 29 18.66 0.17 3.83
CA LYS A 29 17.56 1.02 4.30
C LYS A 29 16.31 0.19 4.55
N ARG A 30 15.59 0.49 5.63
CA ARG A 30 14.31 -0.15 5.93
C ARG A 30 13.23 0.41 4.99
N VAL A 31 12.67 -0.46 4.14
CA VAL A 31 11.58 -0.10 3.22
C VAL A 31 10.24 -0.43 3.91
N PRO A 32 9.26 0.50 3.92
CA PRO A 32 7.93 0.20 4.44
C PRO A 32 7.24 -0.92 3.69
N ASP A 33 6.56 -1.80 4.41
CA ASP A 33 5.67 -2.80 3.81
C ASP A 33 4.34 -2.18 3.41
N GLN A 34 3.88 -1.22 4.21
CA GLN A 34 2.67 -0.44 3.93
C GLN A 34 2.88 1.01 4.33
N GLU A 35 2.38 1.90 3.50
CA GLU A 35 2.45 3.34 3.70
C GLU A 35 1.12 3.96 3.29
N ILE A 36 0.56 4.80 4.17
CA ILE A 36 -0.75 5.44 3.98
C ILE A 36 -0.63 6.91 4.35
N TRP A 37 -1.26 7.78 3.55
CA TRP A 37 -1.28 9.23 3.75
C TRP A 37 -2.69 9.71 4.09
N ASN A 38 -2.81 10.78 4.88
CA ASN A 38 -4.06 11.44 5.26
C ASN A 38 -5.14 10.46 5.75
N THR A 39 -4.82 9.69 6.79
CA THR A 39 -5.65 8.59 7.30
C THR A 39 -6.26 8.90 8.67
N VAL A 40 -7.37 8.24 8.98
CA VAL A 40 -8.01 8.29 10.30
C VAL A 40 -8.15 6.86 10.83
N VAL A 41 -7.44 6.56 11.92
CA VAL A 41 -7.53 5.26 12.59
C VAL A 41 -8.62 5.34 13.65
N THR A 42 -9.67 4.54 13.48
CA THR A 42 -10.78 4.45 14.44
C THR A 42 -10.58 3.24 15.34
N ILE A 43 -10.48 3.47 16.66
CA ILE A 43 -10.38 2.42 17.66
C ILE A 43 -11.79 2.16 18.21
N THR A 44 -12.22 0.90 18.18
CA THR A 44 -13.51 0.48 18.71
C THR A 44 -13.34 -0.57 19.81
N ARG A 45 -14.21 -0.53 20.82
CA ARG A 45 -14.31 -1.53 21.89
C ARG A 45 -15.78 -1.80 22.16
N ALA A 46 -16.16 -3.07 22.23
CA ALA A 46 -17.55 -3.49 22.42
C ALA A 46 -18.54 -2.83 21.41
N GLY A 47 -18.12 -2.65 20.17
CA GLY A 47 -18.94 -2.03 19.11
C GLY A 47 -19.07 -0.51 19.19
N GLN A 48 -18.50 0.14 20.20
CA GLN A 48 -18.49 1.60 20.33
C GLN A 48 -17.13 2.18 19.93
N ILE A 49 -17.15 3.38 19.36
CA ILE A 49 -15.93 4.12 19.03
C ILE A 49 -15.36 4.70 20.31
N THR A 50 -14.15 4.28 20.66
CA THR A 50 -13.44 4.82 21.83
C THR A 50 -12.58 6.01 21.46
N THR A 51 -11.96 5.98 20.28
CA THR A 51 -10.99 7.01 19.86
C THR A 51 -10.88 7.09 18.34
N ARG A 52 -10.55 8.28 17.82
CA ARG A 52 -10.10 8.49 16.45
C ARG A 52 -8.75 9.17 16.45
N ILE A 53 -7.80 8.63 15.69
CA ILE A 53 -6.46 9.18 15.52
C ILE A 53 -6.35 9.68 14.08
N TYR A 54 -6.16 10.98 13.92
CA TYR A 54 -5.95 11.61 12.61
C TYR A 54 -4.46 11.69 12.34
N ALA A 55 -3.99 11.01 11.30
CA ALA A 55 -2.59 10.96 10.95
C ALA A 55 -2.39 11.44 9.51
N ALA A 56 -1.50 12.41 9.33
CA ALA A 56 -1.08 12.83 7.99
C ALA A 56 -0.30 11.71 7.26
N HIS A 57 0.36 10.84 8.02
CA HIS A 57 1.20 9.76 7.50
C HIS A 57 1.26 8.60 8.49
N LEU A 58 1.06 7.38 7.99
CA LEU A 58 1.14 6.13 8.75
C LEU A 58 1.96 5.10 7.96
N VAL A 59 2.98 4.55 8.61
CA VAL A 59 3.92 3.61 8.02
C VAL A 59 3.96 2.34 8.84
N LYS A 60 3.86 1.19 8.19
CA LYS A 60 4.04 -0.13 8.80
C LYS A 60 5.32 -0.75 8.26
N TYR A 61 6.16 -1.16 9.20
CA TYR A 61 7.26 -2.08 8.96
C TYR A 61 6.92 -3.41 9.62
N GLN A 62 7.14 -4.51 8.93
CA GLN A 62 7.12 -5.84 9.51
C GLN A 62 8.36 -5.95 10.40
N ASP A 63 8.16 -6.41 11.64
CA ASP A 63 9.29 -6.90 12.42
C ASP A 63 9.66 -8.25 11.83
N THR A 64 10.60 -8.25 10.90
CA THR A 64 11.52 -9.37 10.80
C THR A 64 12.31 -9.35 12.10
N GLN A 65 11.88 -10.14 13.09
CA GLN A 65 12.80 -10.52 14.16
C GLN A 65 13.92 -11.29 13.46
N ASP A 66 15.09 -10.66 13.36
CA ASP A 66 16.34 -11.37 13.13
C ASP A 66 16.56 -12.39 14.26
#